data_AF-A0A662G499-F1
#
_entry.id   AF-A0A662G499-F1
#
_cell.length_a   1.000
_cell.length_b   1.000
_cell.length_c   1.000
_cell.angle_alpha   90.00
_cell.angle_beta   90.00
_cell.angle_gamma   90.00
#
_symmetry.space_group_name_H-M   'P 1'
#
loop_
_entity.id
_entity.type
_entity.pdbx_description
1 polymer ?
#
loop_
_entity_poly.entity_id
_entity_poly.type
_entity_poly.pdbx_seq_one_letter_code
_entity_poly.pdbx_strand_id
1 'polypeptide(L)'
;MDNNIIRIGNNFLELAFDSTTGFIKNIVNKVSNTRYVFNSGPLFYLWILLCDERGLKSMPYALYGESYRVYFPYRLKSFKYIYGEKSVKLLLNYILKSRIHVQISFKLGLDELVYSTIHVKNMLDDMKYGQIVAVGFPQIYGLKIGEDYRDDILVRPNRFGEKIINPVDRDGTYHKNLCYGGLASMQWMDLYDESGGIYLASYDKTLLLTDLETDVMNESKTLRLGIRKYPYIPPRSEWISQPYVIGIHCGDWHWAA
;
A
#
# COMPACT_ATOMS: atom_id res chain seq x y z
N MET A 1 0.21 -3.19 29.69
CA MET A 1 -1.15 -2.94 29.15
C MET A 1 -0.98 -2.20 27.83
N ASP A 2 -1.29 -2.88 26.73
CA ASP A 2 -1.05 -2.49 25.34
C ASP A 2 -1.91 -1.29 24.88
N ASN A 3 -1.69 -0.10 25.43
CA ASN A 3 -2.49 1.09 25.11
C ASN A 3 -2.22 1.71 23.72
N ASN A 4 -1.41 1.07 22.87
CA ASN A 4 -0.94 1.65 21.61
C ASN A 4 -1.30 0.85 20.34
N ILE A 5 -2.35 0.03 20.37
CA ILE A 5 -2.74 -0.80 19.21
C ILE A 5 -4.22 -0.61 18.87
N ILE A 6 -4.49 -0.38 17.58
CA ILE A 6 -5.83 -0.38 16.97
C ILE A 6 -6.00 -1.74 16.29
N ARG A 7 -7.13 -2.43 16.49
CA ARG A 7 -7.37 -3.76 15.89
C ARG A 7 -8.69 -3.79 15.13
N ILE A 8 -8.68 -4.45 13.97
CA ILE A 8 -9.88 -4.77 13.21
C ILE A 8 -9.74 -6.17 12.65
N GLY A 9 -10.77 -7.00 12.78
CA GLY A 9 -10.70 -8.40 12.37
C GLY A 9 -12.07 -9.02 12.26
N ASN A 10 -12.10 -10.24 11.73
CA ASN A 10 -13.26 -11.11 11.69
C ASN A 10 -12.84 -12.53 12.13
N ASN A 11 -13.54 -13.57 11.66
CA ASN A 11 -13.21 -14.96 12.02
C ASN A 11 -11.97 -15.48 11.28
N PHE A 12 -11.63 -14.91 10.13
CA PHE A 12 -10.54 -15.36 9.27
C PHE A 12 -9.24 -14.63 9.53
N LEU A 13 -9.30 -13.32 9.76
CA LEU A 13 -8.11 -12.48 9.85
C LEU A 13 -8.24 -11.35 10.86
N GLU A 14 -7.08 -10.84 11.27
CA GLU A 14 -6.97 -9.63 12.07
C GLU A 14 -5.83 -8.74 11.58
N LEU A 15 -6.12 -7.44 11.44
CA LEU A 15 -5.14 -6.38 11.24
C LEU A 15 -4.94 -5.63 12.55
N ALA A 16 -3.68 -5.48 12.95
CA ALA A 16 -3.28 -4.63 14.07
C ALA A 16 -2.47 -3.45 13.56
N PHE A 17 -2.80 -2.25 14.03
CA PHE A 17 -2.13 -1.00 13.66
C PHE A 17 -1.54 -0.32 14.89
N ASP A 18 -0.44 0.39 14.71
CA ASP A 18 0.12 1.28 15.71
C ASP A 18 -0.81 2.48 15.91
N SER A 19 -1.20 2.80 17.15
CA SER A 19 -2.16 3.88 17.41
C SER A 19 -1.61 5.29 17.17
N THR A 20 -0.28 5.45 17.11
CA THR A 20 0.38 6.75 16.95
C THR A 20 0.60 7.08 15.49
N THR A 21 0.99 6.09 14.69
CA THR A 21 1.35 6.24 13.27
C THR A 21 0.26 5.72 12.34
N GLY A 22 -0.60 4.82 12.82
CA GLY A 22 -1.59 4.11 12.00
C GLY A 22 -0.97 3.06 11.09
N PHE A 23 0.31 2.73 11.24
CA PHE A 23 0.99 1.74 10.40
C PHE A 23 0.58 0.33 10.80
N ILE A 24 0.51 -0.59 9.83
CA ILE A 24 0.22 -1.99 10.11
C ILE A 24 1.39 -2.58 10.91
N LYS A 25 1.10 -3.07 12.11
CA LYS A 25 2.02 -3.83 12.95
C LYS A 25 1.92 -5.32 12.72
N ASN A 26 0.72 -5.79 12.40
CA ASN A 26 0.51 -7.21 12.19
C ASN A 26 -0.68 -7.47 11.26
N ILE A 27 -0.57 -8.54 10.49
CA ILE A 27 -1.67 -9.20 9.80
C ILE A 27 -1.55 -10.67 10.17
N VAL A 28 -2.64 -11.27 10.64
CA VAL A 28 -2.68 -12.67 11.07
C VAL A 28 -3.85 -13.38 10.42
N ASN A 29 -3.58 -14.56 9.86
CA ASN A 29 -4.61 -15.54 9.53
C ASN A 29 -4.98 -16.28 10.81
N LYS A 30 -6.21 -16.09 11.30
CA LYS A 30 -6.71 -16.68 12.54
C LYS A 30 -7.04 -18.17 12.40
N VAL A 31 -7.18 -18.67 11.18
CA VAL A 31 -7.46 -20.09 10.90
C VAL A 31 -6.17 -20.89 10.94
N SER A 32 -5.13 -20.46 10.22
CA SER A 32 -3.82 -21.13 10.20
C SER A 32 -2.85 -20.66 11.29
N ASN A 33 -3.19 -19.57 11.99
CA ASN A 33 -2.31 -18.85 12.91
C ASN A 33 -1.03 -18.30 12.24
N THR A 34 -1.06 -18.11 10.92
CA THR A 34 0.07 -17.58 10.13
C THR A 34 0.16 -16.06 10.28
N ARG A 35 1.38 -15.57 10.49
CA ARG A 35 1.71 -14.15 10.58
C ARG A 35 2.34 -13.68 9.26
N TYR A 36 1.98 -12.47 8.82
CA TYR A 36 2.46 -11.92 7.55
C TYR A 36 3.31 -10.65 7.67
N VAL A 37 3.19 -9.88 8.75
CA VAL A 37 3.89 -8.58 8.90
C VAL A 37 4.84 -8.59 10.10
N PHE A 38 6.12 -8.39 9.82
CA PHE A 38 7.21 -8.40 10.79
C PHE A 38 7.81 -7.01 11.05
N ASN A 39 7.66 -6.08 10.10
CA ASN A 39 8.09 -4.68 10.24
C ASN A 39 7.00 -3.72 9.79
N SER A 40 6.83 -2.64 10.54
CA SER A 40 5.85 -1.60 10.19
C SER A 40 6.46 -0.53 9.30
N GLY A 41 5.64 0.01 8.40
CA GLY A 41 6.01 1.14 7.56
C GLY A 41 4.80 1.96 7.13
N PRO A 42 5.03 3.10 6.45
CA PRO A 42 3.97 4.00 6.04
C PRO A 42 2.92 3.34 5.15
N LEU A 43 1.62 3.55 5.45
CA LEU A 43 0.53 2.95 4.66
C LEU A 43 0.35 3.54 3.27
N PHE A 44 0.84 4.77 3.06
CA PHE A 44 0.75 5.45 1.79
C PHE A 44 1.91 6.42 1.57
N TYR A 45 2.02 6.93 0.36
CA TYR A 45 2.82 8.12 0.06
C TYR A 45 2.14 8.97 -1.00
N LEU A 46 2.52 10.24 -1.07
CA LEU A 46 2.08 11.19 -2.10
C LEU A 46 3.28 11.71 -2.86
N TRP A 47 3.21 11.72 -4.19
CA TRP A 47 4.13 12.48 -5.03
C TRP A 47 3.56 13.86 -5.26
N ILE A 48 4.25 14.88 -4.76
CA ILE A 48 3.87 16.28 -4.93
C ILE A 48 4.87 16.93 -5.86
N LEU A 49 4.39 17.52 -6.96
CA LEU A 49 5.27 18.19 -7.93
C LEU A 49 6.09 19.27 -7.25
N LEU A 50 7.37 19.29 -7.60
CA LEU A 50 8.28 20.37 -7.29
C LEU A 50 8.10 21.43 -8.38
N CYS A 51 6.91 22.04 -8.49
CA CYS A 51 6.80 23.26 -9.28
C CYS A 51 7.71 24.30 -8.59
N ASP A 52 8.81 24.69 -9.24
CA ASP A 52 9.83 25.69 -8.88
C ASP A 52 9.74 26.36 -7.48
N GLU A 53 9.91 25.60 -6.39
CA GLU A 53 10.37 26.15 -5.10
C GLU A 53 11.81 26.73 -5.25
N ARG A 54 12.49 26.38 -6.34
CA ARG A 54 13.73 27.00 -6.81
C ARG A 54 13.36 28.17 -7.71
N GLY A 55 13.23 29.37 -7.14
CA GLY A 55 13.10 30.59 -7.93
C GLY A 55 14.11 30.59 -9.07
N LEU A 56 13.65 30.97 -10.27
CA LEU A 56 14.36 31.15 -11.54
C LEU A 56 15.78 31.76 -11.43
N LYS A 57 16.75 31.02 -10.86
CA LYS A 57 18.14 31.44 -10.70
C LYS A 57 19.14 30.28 -10.74
N SER A 58 18.80 29.14 -11.32
CA SER A 58 19.80 28.08 -11.58
C SER A 58 19.87 27.70 -13.05
N MET A 59 20.77 28.43 -13.73
CA MET A 59 21.60 28.11 -14.90
C MET A 59 20.92 27.55 -16.19
N PRO A 60 21.32 28.05 -17.39
CA PRO A 60 20.77 27.64 -18.68
C PRO A 60 21.08 26.18 -19.10
N TYR A 61 21.71 25.39 -18.23
CA TYR A 61 22.08 23.99 -18.48
C TYR A 61 21.77 23.05 -17.29
N ALA A 62 20.82 23.41 -16.41
CA ALA A 62 20.50 22.56 -15.26
C ALA A 62 19.82 21.25 -15.70
N LEU A 63 20.62 20.18 -15.75
CA LEU A 63 20.18 18.79 -15.71
C LEU A 63 19.25 18.58 -14.49
N TYR A 64 18.14 17.88 -14.76
CA TYR A 64 17.46 16.88 -13.92
C TYR A 64 17.82 16.86 -12.43
N GLY A 65 16.81 17.00 -11.57
CA GLY A 65 16.91 16.58 -10.17
C GLY A 65 15.81 15.61 -9.81
N GLU A 66 14.61 16.13 -9.54
CA GLU A 66 13.42 15.34 -9.25
C GLU A 66 12.21 16.18 -9.69
N SER A 67 11.27 15.61 -10.44
CA SER A 67 10.04 16.32 -10.86
C SER A 67 9.00 16.41 -9.73
N TYR A 68 9.19 15.64 -8.67
CA TYR A 68 8.29 15.53 -7.53
C TYR A 68 9.09 15.23 -6.26
N ARG A 69 8.49 15.52 -5.10
CA ARG A 69 8.96 15.05 -3.79
C ARG A 69 7.95 14.07 -3.20
N VAL A 70 8.46 13.02 -2.58
CA VAL A 70 7.63 12.00 -1.92
C VAL A 70 7.35 12.40 -0.49
N TYR A 71 6.08 12.34 -0.08
CA TYR A 71 5.63 12.60 1.28
C TYR A 71 4.97 11.37 1.87
N PHE A 72 5.41 10.98 3.07
CA PHE A 72 4.87 9.86 3.83
C PHE A 72 4.05 10.36 5.03
N PRO A 73 3.01 9.63 5.46
CA PRO A 73 2.42 9.84 6.77
C PRO A 73 3.45 9.53 7.85
N TYR A 74 3.43 10.30 8.94
CA TYR A 74 4.29 10.07 10.10
C TYR A 74 3.50 9.98 11.42
N ARG A 75 2.26 10.48 11.43
CA ARG A 75 1.40 10.48 12.61
C ARG A 75 -0.06 10.38 12.22
N LEU A 76 -0.77 9.49 12.87
CA LEU A 76 -2.22 9.34 12.79
C LEU A 76 -2.89 10.51 13.53
N LYS A 77 -3.84 11.17 12.87
CA LYS A 77 -4.59 12.28 13.47
C LYS A 77 -5.76 11.77 14.31
N SER A 78 -6.50 10.79 13.78
CA SER A 78 -7.60 10.14 14.48
C SER A 78 -7.96 8.83 13.79
N PHE A 79 -8.71 7.98 14.48
CA PHE A 79 -9.34 6.79 13.91
C PHE A 79 -10.78 6.67 14.37
N LYS A 80 -11.58 5.92 13.62
CA LYS A 80 -12.99 5.66 13.95
C LYS A 80 -13.41 4.29 13.43
N TYR A 81 -14.14 3.54 14.25
CA TYR A 81 -14.86 2.33 13.82
C TYR A 81 -16.28 2.67 13.38
N ILE A 82 -16.74 1.98 12.34
CA ILE A 82 -18.12 1.98 11.88
C ILE A 82 -18.55 0.51 11.80
N TYR A 83 -19.54 0.14 12.60
CA TYR A 83 -20.09 -1.20 12.64
C TYR A 83 -21.36 -1.25 11.80
N GLY A 84 -21.42 -2.22 10.89
CA GLY A 84 -22.63 -2.64 10.21
C GLY A 84 -23.01 -4.05 10.65
N GLU A 85 -24.17 -4.53 10.21
CA GLU A 85 -24.72 -5.83 10.63
C GLU A 85 -23.77 -7.01 10.38
N LYS A 86 -23.07 -7.01 9.23
CA LYS A 86 -22.16 -8.09 8.80
C LYS A 86 -20.79 -7.58 8.36
N SER A 87 -20.42 -6.37 8.79
CA SER A 87 -19.14 -5.78 8.41
C SER A 87 -18.66 -4.77 9.43
N VAL A 88 -17.35 -4.67 9.58
CA VAL A 88 -16.70 -3.61 10.36
C VAL A 88 -15.82 -2.78 9.44
N LYS A 89 -15.83 -1.46 9.62
CA LYS A 89 -14.99 -0.52 8.88
C LYS A 89 -14.16 0.32 9.84
N LEU A 90 -12.85 0.32 9.66
CA LEU A 90 -11.90 1.21 10.34
C LEU A 90 -11.55 2.36 9.41
N LEU A 91 -11.67 3.58 9.92
CA LEU A 91 -11.23 4.81 9.26
C LEU A 91 -9.98 5.32 9.96
N LEU A 92 -8.93 5.61 9.19
CA LEU A 92 -7.69 6.24 9.66
C LEU A 92 -7.54 7.60 8.97
N ASN A 93 -7.36 8.67 9.75
CA ASN A 93 -7.26 10.03 9.23
C ASN A 93 -5.87 10.61 9.47
N TYR A 94 -5.34 11.29 8.45
CA TYR A 94 -4.03 11.90 8.43
C TYR A 94 -4.13 13.34 7.90
N ILE A 95 -3.17 14.17 8.29
CA ILE A 95 -2.99 15.52 7.74
C ILE A 95 -1.52 15.68 7.35
N LEU A 96 -1.25 15.93 6.08
CA LEU A 96 0.08 16.18 5.52
C LEU A 96 0.19 17.64 5.07
N LYS A 97 1.39 18.23 5.14
CA LYS A 97 1.66 19.67 4.85
C LYS A 97 0.58 20.61 5.41
N SER A 98 0.10 20.33 6.63
CA SER A 98 -0.96 21.04 7.36
C SER A 98 -2.36 21.08 6.73
N ARG A 99 -2.53 20.85 5.42
CA ARG A 99 -3.80 21.04 4.70
C ARG A 99 -4.12 19.97 3.65
N ILE A 100 -3.31 18.92 3.53
CA ILE A 100 -3.67 17.74 2.72
C ILE A 100 -4.27 16.71 3.66
N HIS A 101 -5.59 16.51 3.57
CA HIS A 101 -6.29 15.54 4.40
C HIS A 101 -6.32 14.20 3.68
N VAL A 102 -5.91 13.14 4.36
CA VAL A 102 -5.95 11.78 3.82
C VAL A 102 -6.77 10.90 4.77
N GLN A 103 -7.81 10.27 4.24
CA GLN A 103 -8.61 9.29 4.94
C GLN A 103 -8.45 7.93 4.27
N ILE A 104 -7.97 6.96 5.04
CA ILE A 104 -7.91 5.56 4.63
C ILE A 104 -9.05 4.82 5.27
N SER A 105 -9.64 3.87 4.54
CA SER A 105 -10.58 2.93 5.12
C SER A 105 -10.16 1.48 4.90
N PHE A 106 -10.40 0.66 5.91
CA PHE A 106 -10.32 -0.80 5.85
C PHE A 106 -11.68 -1.36 6.24
N LYS A 107 -12.32 -2.13 5.37
CA LYS A 107 -13.62 -2.76 5.57
C LYS A 107 -13.45 -4.26 5.49
N LEU A 108 -13.90 -4.95 6.53
CA LEU A 108 -13.93 -6.41 6.60
C LEU A 108 -15.39 -6.87 6.60
N GLY A 109 -15.66 -7.93 5.85
CA GLY A 109 -16.93 -8.63 5.84
C GLY A 109 -16.86 -9.94 6.63
N LEU A 110 -17.53 -10.95 6.09
CA LEU A 110 -17.57 -12.33 6.62
C LEU A 110 -16.65 -13.27 5.83
N ASP A 111 -15.69 -12.74 5.09
CA ASP A 111 -14.75 -13.46 4.22
C ASP A 111 -13.29 -13.13 4.59
N GLU A 112 -12.35 -13.72 3.86
CA GLU A 112 -10.90 -13.58 4.02
C GLU A 112 -10.35 -12.26 3.43
N LEU A 113 -11.24 -11.33 3.04
CA LEU A 113 -10.89 -10.13 2.29
C LEU A 113 -11.01 -8.85 3.13
N VAL A 114 -10.04 -7.97 2.93
CA VAL A 114 -10.04 -6.60 3.43
C VAL A 114 -10.14 -5.65 2.26
N TYR A 115 -11.28 -4.98 2.15
CA TYR A 115 -11.50 -3.94 1.15
C TYR A 115 -10.98 -2.62 1.71
N SER A 116 -10.08 -1.97 0.98
CA SER A 116 -9.49 -0.70 1.41
C SER A 116 -9.62 0.39 0.37
N THR A 117 -9.74 1.64 0.84
CA THR A 117 -9.78 2.82 -0.02
C THR A 117 -8.96 3.95 0.60
N ILE A 118 -8.50 4.87 -0.24
CA ILE A 118 -7.87 6.12 0.17
C ILE A 118 -8.63 7.29 -0.45
N HIS A 119 -8.92 8.29 0.37
CA HIS A 119 -9.50 9.57 -0.01
C HIS A 119 -8.51 10.66 0.32
N VAL A 120 -8.04 11.37 -0.70
CA VAL A 120 -7.09 12.48 -0.57
C VAL A 120 -7.83 13.77 -0.91
N LYS A 121 -7.86 14.72 0.03
CA LYS A 121 -8.35 16.08 -0.18
C LYS A 121 -7.19 17.06 -0.07
N ASN A 122 -6.88 17.73 -1.17
CA ASN A 122 -5.83 18.73 -1.21
C ASN A 122 -6.43 20.11 -0.90
N MET A 123 -6.34 20.55 0.35
CA MET A 123 -6.92 21.85 0.77
C MET A 123 -5.90 22.99 0.75
N LEU A 124 -4.78 22.84 0.04
CA LEU A 124 -3.87 23.95 -0.23
C LEU A 124 -4.56 25.02 -1.09
N ASP A 125 -4.15 26.27 -0.95
CA ASP A 125 -4.77 27.39 -1.69
C ASP A 125 -3.97 27.79 -2.94
N ASP A 126 -2.65 27.58 -2.93
CA ASP A 126 -1.77 28.01 -4.02
C ASP A 126 -1.73 26.97 -5.14
N MET A 127 -2.45 27.24 -6.23
CA MET A 127 -2.50 26.40 -7.43
C MET A 127 -1.15 26.20 -8.11
N LYS A 128 -0.13 26.99 -7.81
CA LYS A 128 1.21 26.81 -8.38
C LYS A 128 1.97 25.67 -7.74
N TYR A 129 1.72 25.37 -6.47
CA TYR A 129 2.45 24.37 -5.68
C TYR A 129 1.51 23.30 -5.14
N GLY A 130 2.06 22.23 -4.58
CA GLY A 130 1.23 21.24 -3.88
C GLY A 130 0.40 20.35 -4.80
N GLN A 131 0.70 20.33 -6.09
CA GLN A 131 0.07 19.47 -7.09
C GLN A 131 0.42 18.00 -6.81
N ILE A 132 -0.55 17.20 -6.39
CA ILE A 132 -0.33 15.76 -6.17
C ILE A 132 -0.51 15.04 -7.50
N VAL A 133 0.47 14.25 -7.91
CA VAL A 133 0.50 13.55 -9.22
C VAL A 133 0.58 12.04 -9.12
N ALA A 134 0.86 11.51 -7.93
CA ALA A 134 0.76 10.08 -7.66
C ALA A 134 0.41 9.82 -6.20
N VAL A 135 -0.29 8.71 -6.00
CA VAL A 135 -0.66 8.20 -4.68
C VAL A 135 -0.26 6.74 -4.62
N GLY A 136 0.68 6.42 -3.74
CA GLY A 136 1.01 5.03 -3.38
C GLY A 136 0.12 4.58 -2.25
N PHE A 137 -0.81 3.66 -2.48
CA PHE A 137 -1.66 3.02 -1.47
C PHE A 137 -2.35 1.77 -2.06
N PRO A 138 -2.50 0.68 -1.28
CA PRO A 138 -1.89 0.45 0.02
C PRO A 138 -0.39 0.17 -0.11
N GLN A 139 0.32 0.34 1.00
CA GLN A 139 1.75 0.06 1.12
C GLN A 139 1.95 -0.85 2.33
N ILE A 140 2.24 -2.11 2.08
CA ILE A 140 2.34 -3.14 3.11
C ILE A 140 3.82 -3.50 3.25
N TYR A 141 4.40 -3.04 4.34
CA TYR A 141 5.80 -3.29 4.69
C TYR A 141 5.92 -4.55 5.54
N GLY A 142 7.14 -5.07 5.61
CA GLY A 142 7.50 -6.15 6.51
C GLY A 142 6.93 -7.51 6.15
N LEU A 143 6.59 -7.74 4.88
CA LEU A 143 5.99 -8.99 4.43
C LEU A 143 6.99 -10.14 4.43
N LYS A 144 6.60 -11.22 5.10
CA LYS A 144 7.27 -12.53 5.14
C LYS A 144 6.20 -13.53 5.56
N ILE A 145 6.14 -14.71 4.95
CA ILE A 145 5.15 -15.72 5.35
C ILE A 145 5.79 -16.62 6.41
N GLY A 146 5.15 -16.75 7.57
CA GLY A 146 5.74 -17.53 8.67
C GLY A 146 7.09 -16.97 9.12
N GLU A 147 8.02 -17.85 9.52
CA GLU A 147 9.32 -17.43 10.08
C GLU A 147 10.50 -17.51 9.10
N ASP A 148 10.43 -18.34 8.07
CA ASP A 148 11.45 -18.44 7.04
C ASP A 148 11.04 -17.59 5.83
N TYR A 149 11.98 -16.88 5.23
CA TYR A 149 11.71 -16.08 4.02
C TYR A 149 12.21 -16.78 2.75
N ARG A 150 12.95 -17.88 2.91
CA ARG A 150 13.66 -18.55 1.81
C ARG A 150 12.74 -19.47 1.02
N ASP A 151 11.63 -19.88 1.61
CA ASP A 151 10.53 -20.63 1.03
C ASP A 151 9.40 -19.74 0.50
N ASP A 152 9.40 -18.44 0.83
CA ASP A 152 8.46 -17.48 0.25
C ASP A 152 8.54 -17.46 -1.29
N ILE A 153 7.37 -17.41 -1.90
CA ILE A 153 7.20 -17.33 -3.35
C ILE A 153 6.34 -16.12 -3.69
N LEU A 154 6.91 -15.23 -4.49
CA LEU A 154 6.21 -14.05 -5.02
C LEU A 154 5.64 -14.36 -6.41
N VAL A 155 4.33 -14.17 -6.58
CA VAL A 155 3.62 -14.28 -7.86
C VAL A 155 3.19 -12.90 -8.33
N ARG A 156 3.52 -12.58 -9.58
CA ARG A 156 3.20 -11.28 -10.18
C ARG A 156 2.77 -11.42 -11.63
N PRO A 157 1.99 -10.46 -12.16
CA PRO A 157 1.40 -10.56 -13.48
C PRO A 157 2.32 -9.96 -14.55
N ASN A 158 3.63 -10.18 -14.45
CA ASN A 158 4.58 -9.70 -15.46
C ASN A 158 4.39 -10.48 -16.75
N ARG A 159 3.93 -9.81 -17.81
CA ARG A 159 3.51 -10.42 -19.09
C ARG A 159 2.49 -11.53 -18.86
N PHE A 160 2.89 -12.79 -19.01
CA PHE A 160 2.03 -13.97 -18.85
C PHE A 160 2.01 -14.52 -17.42
N GLY A 161 2.71 -13.86 -16.50
CA GLY A 161 2.90 -14.29 -15.12
C GLY A 161 4.37 -14.60 -14.83
N GLU A 162 4.78 -14.34 -13.60
CA GLU A 162 6.08 -14.74 -13.08
C GLU A 162 5.93 -15.27 -11.65
N LYS A 163 6.74 -16.28 -11.33
CA LYS A 163 6.82 -16.91 -10.03
C LYS A 163 8.27 -16.86 -9.55
N ILE A 164 8.52 -16.11 -8.48
CA ILE A 164 9.85 -15.81 -7.97
C ILE A 164 10.01 -16.50 -6.61
N ILE A 165 10.77 -17.59 -6.60
CA ILE A 165 11.13 -18.33 -5.39
C ILE A 165 12.23 -17.56 -4.65
N ASN A 166 12.10 -17.41 -3.33
CA ASN A 166 12.99 -16.61 -2.48
C ASN A 166 13.22 -15.21 -3.10
N PRO A 167 12.17 -14.37 -3.15
CA PRO A 167 12.26 -13.04 -3.75
C PRO A 167 13.28 -12.14 -3.04
N VAL A 168 13.50 -12.33 -1.74
CA VAL A 168 14.45 -11.54 -0.94
C VAL A 168 15.89 -11.73 -1.43
N ASP A 169 16.36 -12.97 -1.57
CA ASP A 169 17.75 -13.20 -2.04
C ASP A 169 17.91 -13.00 -3.56
N ARG A 170 16.81 -12.73 -4.25
CA ARG A 170 16.78 -12.39 -5.68
C ARG A 170 16.57 -10.90 -5.95
N ASP A 171 16.79 -10.04 -4.96
CA ASP A 171 16.74 -8.59 -5.15
C ASP A 171 17.62 -8.15 -6.34
N GLY A 172 17.12 -7.20 -7.13
CA GLY A 172 17.79 -6.72 -8.34
C GLY A 172 17.68 -7.62 -9.57
N THR A 173 17.13 -8.84 -9.47
CA THR A 173 16.97 -9.75 -10.63
C THR A 173 15.65 -9.58 -11.37
N TYR A 174 14.68 -8.86 -10.79
CA TYR A 174 13.35 -8.66 -11.33
C TYR A 174 12.94 -7.20 -11.29
N HIS A 175 11.97 -6.82 -12.13
CA HIS A 175 11.43 -5.46 -12.15
C HIS A 175 10.74 -5.14 -10.82
N LYS A 176 11.11 -4.02 -10.18
CA LYS A 176 10.49 -3.56 -8.94
C LYS A 176 9.06 -3.06 -9.15
N ASN A 177 8.82 -2.36 -10.26
CA ASN A 177 7.51 -1.81 -10.61
C ASN A 177 7.01 -2.46 -11.90
N LEU A 178 5.77 -2.94 -11.89
CA LEU A 178 5.09 -3.42 -13.07
C LEU A 178 3.92 -2.49 -13.39
N CYS A 179 4.05 -1.73 -14.48
CA CYS A 179 3.00 -0.84 -14.96
C CYS A 179 1.88 -1.64 -15.62
N TYR A 180 0.65 -1.46 -15.15
CA TYR A 180 -0.55 -2.04 -15.72
C TYR A 180 -0.89 -1.39 -17.06
N GLY A 181 -1.11 -2.21 -18.08
CA GLY A 181 -1.14 -1.77 -19.49
C GLY A 181 0.25 -1.71 -20.13
N GLY A 182 1.30 -2.04 -19.39
CA GLY A 182 2.67 -2.24 -19.86
C GLY A 182 3.18 -3.64 -19.51
N LEU A 183 4.00 -3.75 -18.46
CA LEU A 183 4.53 -5.04 -17.98
C LEU A 183 3.47 -5.89 -17.27
N ALA A 184 2.58 -5.28 -16.49
CA ALA A 184 1.56 -6.00 -15.76
C ALA A 184 0.33 -6.27 -16.64
N SER A 185 -0.04 -7.54 -16.79
CA SER A 185 -1.28 -7.97 -17.47
C SER A 185 -2.52 -7.89 -16.59
N MET A 186 -2.34 -7.89 -15.27
CA MET A 186 -3.40 -7.84 -14.26
C MET A 186 -2.99 -6.91 -13.12
N GLN A 187 -3.94 -6.49 -12.28
CA GLN A 187 -3.70 -5.55 -11.17
C GLN A 187 -3.63 -6.25 -9.81
N TRP A 188 -2.92 -7.38 -9.71
CA TRP A 188 -2.76 -8.13 -8.45
C TRP A 188 -1.35 -8.69 -8.29
N MET A 189 -0.96 -9.02 -7.06
CA MET A 189 0.25 -9.76 -6.69
C MET A 189 -0.06 -10.66 -5.51
N ASP A 190 0.73 -11.70 -5.32
CA ASP A 190 0.59 -12.63 -4.20
C ASP A 190 1.96 -13.03 -3.63
N LEU A 191 2.05 -13.19 -2.32
CA LEU A 191 3.22 -13.73 -1.63
C LEU A 191 2.76 -14.91 -0.78
N TYR A 192 3.32 -16.09 -0.98
CA TYR A 192 2.84 -17.30 -0.32
C TYR A 192 3.96 -18.33 -0.09
N ASP A 193 3.70 -19.25 0.84
CA ASP A 193 4.45 -20.47 1.12
C ASP A 193 3.45 -21.61 1.41
N GLU A 194 3.91 -22.73 1.98
CA GLU A 194 3.01 -23.83 2.40
C GLU A 194 2.15 -23.48 3.63
N SER A 195 2.54 -22.48 4.43
CA SER A 195 1.87 -22.05 5.66
C SER A 195 0.75 -21.03 5.42
N GLY A 196 0.76 -20.33 4.29
CA GLY A 196 -0.27 -19.38 3.90
C GLY A 196 0.12 -18.50 2.74
N GLY A 197 -0.71 -17.51 2.43
CA GLY A 197 -0.33 -16.43 1.54
C GLY A 197 -1.14 -15.17 1.73
N ILE A 198 -0.63 -14.08 1.16
CA ILE A 198 -1.19 -12.74 1.21
C ILE A 198 -1.29 -12.15 -0.19
N TYR A 199 -2.54 -11.87 -0.55
CA TYR A 199 -2.95 -11.31 -1.83
C TYR A 199 -3.08 -9.80 -1.73
N LEU A 200 -2.62 -9.07 -2.74
CA LEU A 200 -2.83 -7.64 -2.89
C LEU A 200 -3.31 -7.28 -4.30
N ALA A 201 -4.43 -6.59 -4.43
CA ALA A 201 -4.95 -6.18 -5.73
C ALA A 201 -5.64 -4.82 -5.76
N SER A 202 -5.76 -4.26 -6.96
CA SER A 202 -6.62 -3.12 -7.27
C SER A 202 -7.85 -3.59 -8.04
N TYR A 203 -9.04 -3.33 -7.51
CA TYR A 203 -10.33 -3.59 -8.19
C TYR A 203 -10.80 -2.35 -8.95
N ASP A 204 -9.85 -1.57 -9.44
CA ASP A 204 -10.11 -0.30 -10.11
C ASP A 204 -10.59 -0.51 -11.54
N LYS A 205 -11.90 -0.32 -11.72
CA LYS A 205 -12.59 -0.40 -13.02
C LYS A 205 -12.42 0.85 -13.87
N THR A 206 -11.85 1.93 -13.33
CA THR A 206 -11.59 3.16 -14.10
C THR A 206 -10.34 3.05 -14.96
N LEU A 207 -9.52 2.01 -14.74
CA LEU A 207 -8.26 1.76 -15.44
C LEU A 207 -7.29 2.95 -15.34
N LEU A 208 -7.34 3.70 -14.24
CA LEU A 208 -6.34 4.71 -13.93
C LEU A 208 -4.96 4.06 -13.94
N LEU A 209 -3.96 4.74 -14.51
CA LEU A 209 -2.60 4.22 -14.62
C LEU A 209 -2.11 3.71 -13.26
N THR A 210 -1.61 2.48 -13.24
CA THR A 210 -1.30 1.72 -12.02
C THR A 210 0.05 1.07 -12.11
N ASP A 211 0.88 1.22 -11.09
CA ASP A 211 2.05 0.39 -10.89
C ASP A 211 1.82 -0.57 -9.73
N LEU A 212 2.18 -1.83 -9.94
CA LEU A 212 2.36 -2.82 -8.89
C LEU A 212 3.82 -2.75 -8.42
N GLU A 213 4.02 -2.50 -7.12
CA GLU A 213 5.34 -2.24 -6.56
C GLU A 213 5.81 -3.38 -5.65
N THR A 214 7.06 -3.78 -5.82
CA THR A 214 7.76 -4.74 -4.96
C THR A 214 9.13 -4.18 -4.60
N ASP A 215 9.43 -4.06 -3.31
CA ASP A 215 10.78 -3.81 -2.82
C ASP A 215 11.22 -4.84 -1.80
N VAL A 216 12.50 -5.17 -1.81
CA VAL A 216 13.15 -5.99 -0.80
C VAL A 216 13.72 -5.10 0.30
N MET A 217 13.40 -5.41 1.55
CA MET A 217 14.01 -4.81 2.73
C MET A 217 15.10 -5.74 3.25
N ASN A 218 16.28 -5.64 2.65
CA ASN A 218 17.41 -6.56 2.86
C ASN A 218 17.83 -6.72 4.34
N GLU A 219 17.83 -5.62 5.11
CA GLU A 219 18.21 -5.64 6.53
C GLU A 219 17.29 -6.55 7.37
N SER A 220 16.01 -6.57 7.02
CA SER A 220 15.00 -7.32 7.77
C SER A 220 14.55 -8.60 7.09
N LYS A 221 15.05 -8.89 5.89
CA LYS A 221 14.66 -10.06 5.09
C LYS A 221 13.15 -10.16 4.89
N THR A 222 12.54 -9.03 4.52
CA THR A 222 11.10 -8.93 4.23
C THR A 222 10.85 -8.15 2.94
N LEU A 223 9.61 -8.19 2.44
CA LEU A 223 9.16 -7.45 1.26
C LEU A 223 8.24 -6.29 1.60
N ARG A 224 8.25 -5.26 0.75
CA ARG A 224 7.17 -4.29 0.63
C ARG A 224 6.39 -4.61 -0.64
N LEU A 225 5.09 -4.85 -0.49
CA LEU A 225 4.15 -4.84 -1.62
C LEU A 225 3.33 -3.57 -1.58
N GLY A 226 3.16 -2.95 -2.74
CA GLY A 226 2.43 -1.70 -2.86
C GLY A 226 1.73 -1.52 -4.19
N ILE A 227 0.80 -0.58 -4.24
CA ILE A 227 0.17 -0.14 -5.48
C ILE A 227 0.31 1.37 -5.57
N ARG A 228 0.72 1.89 -6.73
CA ARG A 228 0.72 3.31 -7.04
C ARG A 228 -0.27 3.63 -8.14
N LYS A 229 -1.06 4.68 -7.94
CA LYS A 229 -1.90 5.29 -8.97
C LYS A 229 -1.41 6.69 -9.30
N TYR A 230 -1.79 7.19 -10.47
CA TYR A 230 -1.44 8.53 -10.95
C TYR A 230 -2.66 9.48 -11.06
N PRO A 231 -3.42 9.71 -9.98
CA PRO A 231 -4.45 10.74 -10.00
C PRO A 231 -3.80 12.12 -9.97
N TYR A 232 -4.31 13.05 -10.78
CA TYR A 232 -3.97 14.46 -10.66
C TYR A 232 -4.91 15.12 -9.64
N ILE A 233 -4.36 15.59 -8.52
CA ILE A 233 -5.11 16.20 -7.42
C ILE A 233 -4.54 17.60 -7.16
N PRO A 234 -4.97 18.61 -7.94
CA PRO A 234 -4.55 19.98 -7.70
C PRO A 234 -5.03 20.52 -6.35
N PRO A 235 -4.45 21.64 -5.88
CA PRO A 235 -4.98 22.36 -4.74
C PRO A 235 -6.48 22.65 -4.90
N ARG A 236 -7.21 22.58 -3.79
CA ARG A 236 -8.68 22.70 -3.69
C ARG A 236 -9.46 21.60 -4.43
N SER A 237 -8.87 20.43 -4.63
CA SER A 237 -9.53 19.26 -5.23
C SER A 237 -9.39 18.01 -4.36
N GLU A 238 -10.08 16.94 -4.75
CA GLU A 238 -10.03 15.66 -4.06
C GLU A 238 -10.07 14.47 -5.03
N TRP A 239 -9.58 13.33 -4.57
CA TRP A 239 -9.68 12.06 -5.27
C TRP A 239 -9.95 10.93 -4.28
N ILE A 240 -10.80 10.00 -4.69
CA ILE A 240 -11.13 8.78 -3.96
C ILE A 240 -10.76 7.60 -4.84
N SER A 241 -9.98 6.66 -4.31
CA SER A 241 -9.64 5.44 -5.02
C SER A 241 -10.87 4.55 -5.19
N GLN A 242 -10.90 3.80 -6.30
CA GLN A 242 -11.63 2.52 -6.31
C GLN A 242 -11.03 1.56 -5.25
N PRO A 243 -11.75 0.50 -4.86
CA PRO A 243 -11.28 -0.42 -3.83
C PRO A 243 -9.97 -1.13 -4.19
N TYR A 244 -9.09 -1.25 -3.22
CA TYR A 244 -8.02 -2.24 -3.18
C TYR A 244 -8.43 -3.39 -2.28
N VAL A 245 -7.85 -4.56 -2.51
CA VAL A 245 -8.15 -5.76 -1.73
C VAL A 245 -6.86 -6.32 -1.17
N ILE A 246 -6.88 -6.64 0.13
CA ILE A 246 -5.89 -7.46 0.79
C ILE A 246 -6.59 -8.77 1.14
N GLY A 247 -6.08 -9.91 0.70
CA GLY A 247 -6.64 -11.23 1.01
C GLY A 247 -5.62 -12.10 1.73
N ILE A 248 -6.10 -13.09 2.48
CA ILE A 248 -5.26 -14.15 3.05
C ILE A 248 -5.78 -15.52 2.61
N HIS A 249 -4.88 -16.48 2.45
CA HIS A 249 -5.23 -17.87 2.10
C HIS A 249 -4.25 -18.86 2.73
N CYS A 250 -4.53 -20.16 2.57
CA CYS A 250 -3.81 -21.27 3.23
C CYS A 250 -2.76 -21.94 2.33
N GLY A 251 -2.04 -21.18 1.51
CA GLY A 251 -0.80 -21.66 0.85
C GLY A 251 -0.91 -22.12 -0.60
N ASP A 252 -2.04 -21.86 -1.27
CA ASP A 252 -2.17 -22.02 -2.73
C ASP A 252 -2.43 -20.68 -3.43
N TRP A 253 -1.50 -20.23 -4.26
CA TRP A 253 -1.61 -18.99 -5.03
C TRP A 253 -2.74 -19.02 -6.06
N HIS A 254 -3.24 -20.19 -6.49
CA HIS A 254 -4.39 -20.23 -7.40
C HIS A 254 -5.63 -19.60 -6.79
N TRP A 255 -5.70 -19.50 -5.46
CA TRP A 255 -6.74 -18.74 -4.76
C TRP A 255 -6.77 -17.26 -5.18
N ALA A 256 -5.61 -16.69 -5.51
CA ALA A 256 -5.45 -15.31 -5.95
C ALA A 256 -5.71 -15.07 -7.45
N ALA A 257 -5.77 -16.14 -8.26
CA ALA A 257 -5.75 -16.10 -9.72
C ALA A 257 -7.14 -16.10 -10.38
#